data_AF-A0A511ZDY1-F1
#
_entry.id   AF-A0A511ZDY1-F1
#
_cell.length_a   1.000
_cell.length_b   1.000
_cell.length_c   1.000
_cell.angle_alpha   90.00
_cell.angle_beta   90.00
_cell.angle_gamma   90.00
#
_symmetry.space_group_name_H-M   'P 1'
#
loop_
_entity.id
_entity.type
_entity.pdbx_description
1 polymer ?
#
loop_
_entity_poly.entity_id
_entity_poly.type
_entity_poly.pdbx_seq_one_letter_code
_entity_poly.pdbx_strand_id
1 'polypeptide(L)' 'MTGIIEFFKNLPKKKCAKCGNAIVNEKADCYGNICDDCDYPGR' A
#
# COMPACT_ATOMS: atom_id res chain seq x y z
N MET A 1 26.81 1.81 -7.52
CA MET A 1 26.07 0.54 -7.34
C MET A 1 25.08 0.76 -6.21
N THR A 2 23.84 1.12 -6.53
CA THR A 2 22.77 1.27 -5.54
C THR A 2 22.48 -0.12 -5.00
N GLY A 3 22.92 -0.40 -3.78
CA GLY A 3 22.81 -1.73 -3.19
C GLY A 3 21.36 -2.16 -3.04
N ILE A 4 21.11 -3.46 -2.98
CA ILE A 4 19.75 -4.02 -2.87
C ILE A 4 18.98 -3.43 -1.66
N ILE A 5 19.71 -3.04 -0.60
CA ILE A 5 19.17 -2.36 0.58
C ILE A 5 18.58 -0.98 0.24
N GLU A 6 19.25 -0.21 -0.61
CA GLU A 6 18.71 1.08 -1.07
C GLU A 6 17.48 0.91 -1.95
N PHE A 7 17.40 -0.16 -2.73
CA PHE A 7 16.19 -0.47 -3.51
C PHE A 7 14.99 -0.68 -2.58
N PHE A 8 15.14 -1.49 -1.52
CA PHE A 8 14.05 -1.71 -0.56
C PHE A 8 13.67 -0.45 0.22
N LYS A 9 14.63 0.43 0.55
CA LYS A 9 14.36 1.72 1.22
C LYS A 9 13.61 2.71 0.33
N ASN A 10 13.77 2.60 -0.99
CA ASN A 10 13.13 3.46 -1.98
C ASN A 10 11.89 2.81 -2.62
N LEU A 11 11.38 1.71 -2.06
CA LEU A 11 10.14 1.10 -2.54
C LEU A 11 8.99 2.12 -2.41
N PRO A 12 8.21 2.32 -3.49
CA PRO A 12 7.08 3.22 -3.43
C PRO A 12 6.05 2.70 -2.42
N LYS A 13 5.42 3.63 -1.71
CA LYS A 13 4.32 3.27 -0.80
C LYS A 13 3.21 2.58 -1.60
N LYS A 14 2.61 1.55 -0.98
CA LYS A 14 1.48 0.82 -1.56
C LYS A 14 0.34 1.79 -1.88
N LYS A 15 -0.26 1.68 -3.07
CA LYS A 15 -1.42 2.50 -3.47
C LYS A 15 -2.68 1.65 -3.52
N CYS A 16 -3.81 2.27 -3.23
CA CYS A 16 -5.12 1.65 -3.31
C CYS A 16 -5.49 1.41 -4.78
N ALA A 17 -5.94 0.19 -5.12
CA ALA A 17 -6.39 -0.16 -6.46
C ALA A 17 -7.71 0.52 -6.84
N LYS A 18 -8.53 0.92 -5.87
CA LYS A 18 -9.81 1.61 -6.12
C LYS A 18 -9.65 3.13 -6.27
N CYS A 19 -9.00 3.78 -5.32
CA CYS A 19 -8.92 5.25 -5.27
C CYS A 19 -7.54 5.83 -5.63
N GLY A 20 -6.50 5.01 -5.79
CA GLY A 20 -5.15 5.46 -6.12
C GLY A 20 -4.38 6.10 -4.96
N ASN A 21 -5.02 6.35 -3.82
CA ASN A 21 -4.39 6.95 -2.64
C ASN A 21 -3.36 6.02 -2.01
N ALA A 22 -2.37 6.60 -1.33
CA ALA A 22 -1.39 5.82 -0.57
C ALA A 22 -2.09 5.08 0.58
N ILE A 23 -1.85 3.78 0.69
CA ILE A 23 -2.28 2.97 1.81
C ILE A 23 -1.33 3.30 2.97
N VAL A 24 -1.82 4.12 3.90
CA VAL A 24 -1.08 4.61 5.06
C VAL A 24 -1.17 3.67 6.26
N ASN A 25 -2.26 2.92 6.37
CA ASN A 25 -2.48 2.01 7.48
C ASN A 25 -1.95 0.61 7.16
N GLU A 26 -1.30 0.02 8.15
CA GLU A 26 -0.90 -1.37 8.16
C GLU A 26 -2.14 -2.27 8.07
N LYS A 27 -2.24 -3.01 6.97
CA LYS A 27 -3.27 -4.03 6.76
C LYS A 27 -2.71 -5.35 7.28
N ALA A 28 -3.49 -6.10 8.06
CA ALA A 28 -3.12 -7.46 8.49
C ALA A 28 -2.89 -8.38 7.27
N ASP A 29 -3.68 -8.17 6.20
CA ASP A 29 -3.56 -8.86 4.93
C ASP A 29 -2.60 -8.14 3.97
N CYS A 30 -1.35 -8.59 3.91
CA CYS A 30 -0.33 -8.06 2.99
C CYS A 30 -0.69 -8.18 1.50
N TYR A 31 -1.63 -9.06 1.14
CA TYR A 31 -2.06 -9.29 -0.24
C TYR A 31 -3.11 -8.28 -0.73
N GLY A 32 -3.86 -7.64 0.16
CA GLY A 32 -4.90 -6.68 -0.21
C GLY A 32 -4.34 -5.31 -0.58
N ASN A 33 -4.66 -4.79 -1.76
CA ASN A 33 -4.29 -3.45 -2.23
C ASN A 33 -5.49 -2.49 -2.22
N ILE A 34 -6.46 -2.69 -1.33
CA ILE A 34 -7.59 -1.78 -1.14
C ILE A 34 -7.43 -1.10 0.23
N CYS A 35 -7.54 0.23 0.29
CA CYS A 35 -7.47 0.96 1.55
C CYS A 35 -8.72 0.74 2.40
N ASP A 36 -8.64 0.99 3.70
CA ASP A 36 -9.77 0.87 4.65
C ASP A 36 -11.04 1.53 4.13
N ASP A 37 -10.98 2.81 3.75
CA ASP A 37 -12.13 3.55 3.20
C ASP A 37 -12.79 2.90 1.98
N CYS A 38 -12.05 2.12 1.19
CA CYS A 38 -12.55 1.48 -0.03
C CYS A 38 -12.96 0.01 0.18
N ASP A 39 -12.57 -0.56 1.32
CA ASP A 39 -12.77 -1.96 1.69
C ASP A 39 -14.04 -2.14 2.53
N TYR A 40 -14.47 -1.12 3.29
CA TYR A 40 -15.75 -1.17 4.01
C TYR A 40 -16.95 -1.05 3.05
N PRO A 41 -17.83 -2.06 2.98
CA PRO A 41 -19.02 -2.04 2.12
C PRO A 41 -20.20 -1.23 2.73
N GLY A 42 -19.92 -0.17 3.50
CA GLY A 42 -20.88 0.44 4.43
C GLY A 42 -20.97 1.97 4.42
N ARG A 43 -20.75 2.64 3.28
CA ARG A 43 -21.23 4.02 3.06
C ARG A 43 -22.02 4.09 1.77
#